data_AF-A0A947ARJ0-F1
#
_entry.id   AF-A0A947ARJ0-F1
#
_cell.length_a   1.000
_cell.length_b   1.000
_cell.length_c   1.000
_cell.angle_alpha   90.00
_cell.angle_beta   90.00
_cell.angle_gamma   90.00
#
_symmetry.space_group_name_H-M   'P 1'
#
loop_
_entity.id
_entity.type
_entity.pdbx_description
1 polymer ?
#
loop_
_entity_poly.entity_id
_entity_poly.type
_entity_poly.pdbx_seq_one_letter_code
_entity_poly.pdbx_strand_id
1 'polypeptide(L)'
;MVPAEKNKVSSVDNALNQIQRQFGKGSIMRLGSREAELVPAIPSGSLSLDIALGVGGLPRGRITEIYGPESSGKTTLALHGIAEAQKRGGTAAFIDAEHALDTDYAKRLGVDIDNLLVSQPDFGEQALEIAEILIRSNG
;
A
#
# COMPACT_ATOMS: atom_id res chain seq x y z
N MET A 1 -33.69 6.78 -43.87
CA MET A 1 -32.56 7.71 -43.69
C MET A 1 -32.98 8.75 -42.67
N VAL A 2 -32.51 8.63 -41.43
CA VAL A 2 -32.62 9.69 -40.41
C VAL A 2 -31.19 9.91 -39.89
N PRO A 3 -30.55 11.05 -40.16
CA PRO A 3 -29.29 11.43 -39.56
C PRO A 3 -29.51 12.30 -38.30
N ALA A 4 -28.46 12.44 -37.49
CA ALA A 4 -28.28 13.21 -36.25
C ALA A 4 -28.53 12.41 -34.95
N GLU A 5 -27.68 12.43 -33.92
CA GLU A 5 -26.85 13.54 -33.44
C GLU A 5 -25.43 13.12 -33.05
N LYS A 6 -24.44 13.84 -33.61
CA LYS A 6 -23.01 13.69 -33.34
C LYS A 6 -22.45 14.87 -32.51
N ASN A 7 -23.27 15.50 -31.66
CA ASN A 7 -22.90 16.72 -30.91
C ASN A 7 -23.49 16.75 -29.47
N LYS A 8 -23.21 15.72 -28.68
CA LYS A 8 -23.15 15.85 -27.22
C LYS A 8 -21.77 15.36 -26.80
N VAL A 9 -20.80 16.28 -26.75
CA VAL A 9 -19.80 16.16 -25.69
C VAL A 9 -20.63 16.15 -24.42
N SER A 10 -20.74 14.98 -23.79
CA SER A 10 -21.77 14.76 -22.78
C SER A 10 -21.51 15.72 -21.63
N SER A 11 -22.56 16.25 -21.00
CA SER A 11 -22.42 17.07 -19.77
C SER A 11 -21.53 16.40 -18.72
N VAL A 12 -21.50 15.06 -18.75
CA VAL A 12 -20.61 14.21 -17.97
C VAL A 12 -19.13 14.42 -18.32
N ASP A 13 -18.74 14.50 -19.59
CA ASP A 13 -17.34 14.71 -19.99
C ASP A 13 -16.82 16.08 -19.56
N ASN A 14 -17.67 17.11 -19.57
CA ASN A 14 -17.32 18.43 -19.05
C ASN A 14 -17.12 18.42 -17.53
N ALA A 15 -18.00 17.74 -16.79
CA ALA A 15 -17.86 17.57 -15.35
C ALA A 15 -16.58 16.78 -14.98
N LEU A 16 -16.28 15.70 -15.71
CA LEU A 16 -15.05 14.93 -15.55
C LEU A 16 -13.81 15.81 -15.75
N ASN A 17 -13.78 16.61 -16.81
CA ASN A 17 -12.68 17.54 -17.09
C ASN A 17 -12.53 18.62 -16.00
N GLN A 18 -13.64 19.14 -15.48
CA GLN A 18 -13.61 20.14 -14.41
C GLN A 18 -13.00 19.57 -13.12
N ILE A 19 -13.41 18.36 -12.74
CA ILE A 19 -12.89 17.64 -11.56
C ILE A 19 -11.38 17.36 -11.74
N GLN A 20 -10.95 16.94 -12.93
CA GLN A 20 -9.52 16.70 -13.21
C GLN A 20 -8.68 17.98 -13.16
N ARG A 21 -9.21 19.12 -13.61
CA ARG A 21 -8.49 20.41 -13.52
C ARG A 21 -8.37 20.90 -12.08
N GLN A 22 -9.38 20.67 -11.26
CA GLN A 22 -9.41 21.17 -9.89
C GLN A 22 -8.62 20.29 -8.92
N PHE A 23 -8.63 18.96 -9.11
CA PHE A 23 -8.07 18.00 -8.16
C PHE A 23 -6.91 17.16 -8.72
N GLY A 24 -6.53 17.38 -9.98
CA GLY A 24 -5.44 16.67 -10.65
C GLY A 24 -5.91 15.51 -11.55
N LYS A 25 -5.03 15.09 -12.47
CA LYS A 25 -5.26 13.89 -13.29
C LYS A 25 -5.43 12.66 -12.38
N GLY A 26 -6.41 11.80 -12.70
CA GLY A 26 -6.71 10.60 -11.91
C GLY A 26 -7.70 10.82 -10.76
N SER A 27 -8.11 12.06 -10.46
CA SER A 27 -9.12 12.35 -9.43
C SER A 27 -10.51 11.77 -9.75
N ILE A 28 -10.80 11.54 -11.04
CA ILE A 28 -11.98 10.82 -11.51
C ILE A 28 -11.69 10.14 -12.85
N MET A 29 -12.08 8.88 -12.98
CA MET A 29 -11.88 8.05 -14.17
C MET A 29 -13.10 7.17 -14.42
N ARG A 30 -13.32 6.74 -15.68
CA ARG A 30 -14.34 5.74 -15.98
C ARG A 30 -13.83 4.39 -15.50
N LEU A 31 -14.65 3.61 -14.80
CA LEU A 31 -14.22 2.31 -14.25
C LEU A 31 -13.66 1.35 -15.32
N GLY A 32 -14.10 1.47 -16.57
CA GLY A 32 -13.61 0.70 -17.72
C GLY A 32 -12.46 1.33 -18.52
N SER A 33 -12.04 2.57 -18.22
CA SER A 33 -10.85 3.15 -18.86
C SER A 33 -9.60 2.52 -18.25
N ARG A 34 -9.24 1.34 -18.75
CA ARG A 34 -8.02 0.64 -18.39
C ARG A 34 -6.84 1.29 -19.11
N GLU A 35 -6.21 2.25 -18.47
CA GLU A 35 -4.74 2.22 -18.43
C GLU A 35 -4.40 1.43 -17.18
N ALA A 36 -4.07 0.15 -17.35
CA ALA A 36 -3.49 -0.64 -16.27
C ALA A 36 -2.10 -0.07 -16.01
N GLU A 37 -2.02 0.98 -15.21
CA GLU A 37 -0.74 1.45 -14.70
C GLU A 37 -0.13 0.30 -13.89
N LEU A 38 1.11 -0.05 -14.22
CA LEU A 38 1.91 -0.98 -13.44
C LEU A 38 2.08 -0.38 -12.04
N VAL A 39 1.29 -0.85 -11.08
CA VAL A 39 1.42 -0.45 -9.67
C VAL A 39 2.69 -1.08 -9.12
N PRO A 40 3.70 -0.30 -8.71
CA PRO A 40 4.90 -0.86 -8.09
C PRO A 40 4.51 -1.65 -6.84
N ALA A 41 5.09 -2.85 -6.67
CA ALA A 41 4.78 -3.72 -5.54
C ALA A 41 6.04 -4.23 -4.83
N ILE A 42 5.89 -4.54 -3.54
CA ILE A 42 6.89 -5.22 -2.72
C ILE A 42 6.42 -6.68 -2.57
N PRO A 43 7.23 -7.70 -2.92
CA PRO A 43 6.83 -9.09 -2.72
C PRO A 43 6.40 -9.34 -1.28
N SER A 44 5.38 -10.16 -1.09
CA SER A 44 4.90 -10.54 0.24
C SER A 44 5.80 -11.55 0.95
N GLY A 45 6.78 -12.12 0.23
CA GLY A 45 7.57 -13.28 0.66
C GLY A 45 6.89 -14.63 0.40
N SER A 46 5.67 -14.62 -0.16
CA SER A 46 4.94 -15.81 -0.58
C SER A 46 4.56 -15.72 -2.06
N LEU A 47 5.16 -16.58 -2.89
CA LEU A 47 4.92 -16.60 -4.34
C LEU A 47 3.44 -16.80 -4.68
N SER A 48 2.74 -17.67 -3.96
CA SER A 48 1.32 -17.92 -4.20
C SER A 48 0.46 -16.70 -3.91
N LEU A 49 0.80 -15.93 -2.87
CA LEU A 49 0.10 -14.69 -2.55
C LEU A 49 0.41 -13.59 -3.56
N ASP A 50 1.66 -13.44 -3.99
CA ASP A 50 2.06 -12.44 -4.98
C ASP A 50 1.34 -12.64 -6.32
N ILE A 51 1.16 -13.91 -6.73
CA ILE A 51 0.35 -14.29 -7.89
C ILE A 51 -1.13 -13.95 -7.65
N ALA A 52 -1.68 -14.30 -6.49
CA ALA A 52 -3.08 -14.05 -6.17
C ALA A 52 -3.43 -12.55 -6.13
N LEU A 53 -2.50 -11.70 -5.69
CA LEU A 53 -2.66 -10.24 -5.68
C LEU A 53 -2.63 -9.63 -7.10
N GLY A 54 -2.12 -10.36 -8.10
CA GLY A 54 -2.14 -9.95 -9.51
C GLY A 54 -1.19 -8.82 -9.89
N VAL A 55 -0.60 -8.14 -8.90
CA VAL A 55 0.38 -7.05 -9.08
C VAL A 55 1.79 -7.44 -8.62
N GLY A 56 2.00 -8.70 -8.23
CA GLY A 56 3.30 -9.23 -7.84
C GLY A 56 3.73 -8.90 -6.41
N GLY A 57 2.79 -8.54 -5.53
CA GLY A 57 3.03 -8.29 -4.11
C GLY A 57 2.14 -7.20 -3.51
N LEU A 58 2.59 -6.65 -2.39
CA LEU A 58 1.95 -5.54 -1.67
C LEU A 58 2.12 -4.22 -2.45
N PRO A 59 1.05 -3.51 -2.83
CA PRO A 59 1.13 -2.31 -3.65
C PRO A 59 1.75 -1.13 -2.89
N ARG A 60 2.74 -0.46 -3.48
CA ARG A 60 3.39 0.74 -2.92
C ARG A 60 2.46 1.94 -2.98
N GLY A 61 2.57 2.81 -1.98
CA GLY A 61 1.75 4.04 -1.89
C GLY A 61 0.27 3.77 -1.62
N ARG A 62 -0.07 2.58 -1.10
CA ARG A 62 -1.43 2.15 -0.76
C ARG A 62 -1.45 1.53 0.62
N ILE A 63 -2.60 1.57 1.28
CA ILE A 63 -2.84 0.87 2.54
C ILE A 63 -3.22 -0.58 2.21
N THR A 64 -2.58 -1.53 2.90
CA THR A 64 -2.94 -2.95 2.85
C THR A 64 -3.32 -3.42 4.25
N GLU A 65 -4.46 -4.07 4.38
CA GLU A 65 -4.93 -4.66 5.63
C GLU A 65 -4.78 -6.18 5.60
N ILE A 66 -4.12 -6.74 6.61
CA ILE A 66 -3.99 -8.18 6.82
C ILE A 66 -4.71 -8.51 8.13
N TYR A 67 -5.89 -9.12 8.05
CA TYR A 67 -6.72 -9.48 9.20
C TYR A 67 -6.93 -10.99 9.29
N GLY A 68 -7.29 -11.47 10.48
CA GLY A 68 -7.52 -12.89 10.74
C GLY A 68 -7.32 -13.28 12.21
N PRO A 69 -7.64 -14.54 12.58
CA PRO A 69 -7.53 -15.04 13.95
C PRO A 69 -6.13 -14.86 14.56
N GLU A 70 -6.05 -14.88 15.89
CA GLU A 70 -4.76 -14.97 16.57
C GLU A 70 -3.98 -16.19 16.07
N SER A 71 -2.65 -16.06 15.98
CA SER A 71 -1.76 -17.12 15.47
C SER A 71 -2.00 -17.55 14.01
N SER A 72 -2.79 -16.81 13.21
CA SER A 72 -2.99 -17.09 11.79
C SER A 72 -1.81 -16.71 10.87
N GLY A 73 -0.71 -16.18 11.43
CA GLY A 73 0.48 -15.77 10.68
C GLY A 73 0.50 -14.33 10.17
N LYS A 74 -0.38 -13.45 10.66
CA LYS A 74 -0.44 -12.03 10.24
C LYS A 74 0.91 -11.31 10.41
N THR A 75 1.47 -11.37 11.61
CA THR A 75 2.77 -10.76 11.93
C THR A 75 3.90 -11.38 11.13
N THR A 76 3.89 -12.71 10.96
CA THR A 76 4.86 -13.42 10.10
C THR A 76 4.82 -12.89 8.66
N LEU A 77 3.63 -12.69 8.09
CA LEU A 77 3.47 -12.15 6.75
C LEU A 77 3.94 -10.69 6.66
N ALA A 78 3.64 -9.87 7.67
CA ALA A 78 4.12 -8.49 7.75
C ALA A 78 5.66 -8.42 7.82
N LEU A 79 6.28 -9.27 8.64
CA LEU A 79 7.74 -9.36 8.77
C LEU A 79 8.41 -9.84 7.47
N HIS A 80 7.78 -10.77 6.73
CA HIS A 80 8.26 -11.12 5.38
C HIS A 80 8.18 -9.96 4.40
N GLY A 81 7.08 -9.18 4.42
CA GLY A 81 6.97 -7.96 3.61
C GLY A 81 8.06 -6.94 3.95
N ILE A 82 8.39 -6.78 5.23
CA ILE A 82 9.51 -5.94 5.71
C ILE A 82 10.85 -6.45 5.19
N ALA A 83 11.12 -7.75 5.34
CA ALA A 83 12.36 -8.35 4.85
C ALA A 83 12.52 -8.17 3.33
N GLU A 84 11.45 -8.34 2.55
CA GLU A 84 11.47 -8.11 1.10
C GLU A 84 11.68 -6.63 0.74
N ALA A 85 11.13 -5.70 1.52
CA ALA A 85 11.40 -4.27 1.36
C ALA A 85 12.89 -3.94 1.61
N GLN A 86 13.45 -4.44 2.71
CA GLN A 86 14.85 -4.22 3.09
C GLN A 86 15.84 -4.86 2.11
N LYS A 87 15.59 -6.08 1.64
CA LYS A 87 16.41 -6.74 0.60
C LYS A 87 16.52 -5.93 -0.68
N ARG A 88 15.54 -5.07 -0.96
CA ARG A 88 15.50 -4.18 -2.13
C ARG A 88 16.06 -2.78 -1.83
N GLY A 89 16.77 -2.61 -0.71
CA GLY A 89 17.37 -1.36 -0.27
C GLY A 89 16.37 -0.36 0.32
N GLY A 90 15.15 -0.79 0.65
CA GLY A 90 14.14 0.06 1.28
C GLY A 90 14.33 0.16 2.80
N THR A 91 13.83 1.25 3.38
CA THR A 91 13.69 1.39 4.84
C THR A 91 12.31 0.90 5.28
N ALA A 92 12.23 0.27 6.45
CA ALA A 92 10.98 -0.19 7.03
C ALA A 92 10.83 0.35 8.45
N ALA A 93 9.58 0.56 8.85
CA ALA A 93 9.20 0.90 10.21
C ALA A 93 8.12 -0.06 10.71
N PHE A 94 8.20 -0.45 11.98
CA PHE A 94 7.25 -1.30 12.66
C PHE A 94 6.66 -0.57 13.87
N ILE A 95 5.35 -0.38 13.87
CA ILE A 95 4.62 0.24 14.98
C ILE A 95 4.06 -0.91 15.85
N ASP A 96 4.77 -1.24 16.91
CA ASP A 96 4.46 -2.35 17.82
C ASP A 96 3.52 -1.88 18.94
N ALA A 97 2.22 -1.81 18.62
CA ALA A 97 1.19 -1.48 19.61
C ALA A 97 0.90 -2.64 20.60
N GLU A 98 1.35 -3.87 20.30
CA GLU A 98 1.12 -5.05 21.14
C GLU A 98 2.30 -5.36 22.06
N HIS A 99 3.41 -4.62 21.95
CA HIS A 99 4.67 -4.86 22.67
C HIS A 99 5.15 -6.33 22.60
N ALA A 100 4.90 -6.98 21.45
CA ALA A 100 5.02 -8.43 21.29
C ALA A 100 6.02 -8.84 20.19
N LEU A 101 6.76 -7.88 19.61
CA LEU A 101 7.71 -8.18 18.55
C LEU A 101 8.91 -9.00 19.08
N ASP A 102 9.02 -10.24 18.61
CA ASP A 102 10.20 -11.09 18.80
C ASP A 102 11.28 -10.77 17.74
N THR A 103 12.37 -10.14 18.19
CA THR A 103 13.48 -9.72 17.33
C THR A 103 14.29 -10.89 16.78
N ASP A 104 14.43 -11.99 17.52
CA ASP A 104 15.12 -13.20 17.07
C ASP A 104 14.32 -13.91 15.99
N TYR A 105 12.99 -13.97 16.16
CA TYR A 105 12.10 -14.50 15.13
C TYR A 105 12.14 -13.64 13.86
N ALA A 106 12.02 -12.32 13.98
CA ALA A 106 12.12 -11.40 12.83
C ALA A 106 13.45 -11.56 12.07
N LYS A 107 14.58 -11.68 12.78
CA LYS A 107 15.89 -11.92 12.18
C LYS A 107 15.94 -13.22 11.37
N ARG A 108 15.34 -14.30 11.88
CA ARG A 108 15.25 -15.58 11.16
C ARG A 108 14.41 -15.50 9.89
N LEU A 109 13.44 -14.59 9.84
CA LEU A 109 12.64 -14.32 8.64
C LEU A 109 13.37 -13.45 7.60
N GLY A 110 14.58 -12.97 7.93
CA GLY A 110 15.42 -12.16 7.05
C GLY A 110 15.23 -10.66 7.20
N VAL A 111 14.61 -10.20 8.29
CA VAL A 111 14.55 -8.78 8.65
C VAL A 111 15.94 -8.33 9.10
N ASP A 112 16.39 -7.21 8.56
CA ASP A 112 17.57 -6.50 9.05
C ASP A 112 17.18 -5.70 10.30
N ILE A 113 17.46 -6.29 11.46
CA ILE A 113 17.10 -5.74 12.76
C ILE A 113 17.85 -4.45 13.07
N ASP A 114 19.11 -4.34 12.63
CA ASP A 114 19.94 -3.18 12.94
C ASP A 114 19.43 -1.91 12.22
N ASN A 115 18.71 -2.09 11.11
CA ASN A 115 18.15 -1.01 10.30
C ASN A 115 16.60 -0.93 10.34
N LEU A 116 15.92 -1.73 11.18
CA LEU A 116 14.47 -1.64 11.34
C LEU A 116 14.12 -0.52 12.34
N LEU A 117 13.30 0.45 11.91
CA LEU A 117 12.75 1.45 12.82
C LEU A 117 11.61 0.82 13.63
N VAL A 118 11.65 0.90 14.95
CA VAL A 118 10.59 0.36 15.82
C VAL A 118 10.04 1.48 16.70
N SER A 119 8.72 1.56 16.78
CA SER A 119 8.01 2.45 17.71
C SER A 119 7.05 1.63 18.57
N GLN A 120 7.06 1.88 19.88
CA GLN A 120 6.14 1.29 20.84
C GLN A 120 5.26 2.40 21.44
N PRO A 121 4.13 2.74 20.79
CA PRO A 121 3.27 3.82 21.23
C PRO A 121 2.41 3.44 22.43
N ASP A 122 2.09 4.42 23.28
CA ASP A 122 1.24 4.28 24.45
C ASP A 122 -0.25 4.15 24.09
N PHE A 123 -0.68 4.75 22.97
CA PHE A 123 -2.07 4.76 22.50
C PHE A 123 -2.20 4.95 20.98
N GLY A 124 -3.39 4.69 20.43
CA GLY A 124 -3.64 4.63 18.99
C GLY A 124 -3.37 5.94 18.25
N GLU A 125 -3.74 7.08 18.83
CA GLU A 125 -3.51 8.39 18.21
C GLU A 125 -2.00 8.67 18.04
N GLN A 126 -1.19 8.33 19.04
CA GLN A 126 0.27 8.45 18.95
C GLN A 126 0.84 7.52 17.87
N ALA A 127 0.33 6.30 17.75
CA ALA A 127 0.72 5.36 16.70
C ALA A 127 0.49 5.95 15.30
N LEU A 128 -0.67 6.59 15.10
CA LEU A 128 -1.05 7.22 13.83
C LEU A 128 -0.23 8.48 13.53
N GLU A 129 0.03 9.33 14.52
CA GLU A 129 0.89 10.52 14.35
C GLU A 129 2.32 10.12 13.94
N ILE A 130 2.90 9.11 14.58
CA ILE A 130 4.22 8.59 14.22
C ILE A 130 4.21 8.04 12.79
N ALA A 131 3.18 7.26 12.42
CA ALA A 131 3.04 6.75 11.07
C ALA A 131 2.91 7.89 10.03
N GLU A 132 2.16 8.95 10.32
CA GLU A 132 2.01 10.12 9.45
C GLU A 132 3.34 10.84 9.24
N ILE A 133 4.10 11.09 10.31
CA ILE A 133 5.41 11.75 10.23
C ILE A 133 6.38 10.92 9.37
N LEU A 134 6.42 9.60 9.57
CA LEU A 134 7.26 8.69 8.79
C LEU A 134 6.89 8.73 7.31
N ILE A 135 5.60 8.63 6.97
CA ILE A 135 5.11 8.67 5.58
C ILE A 135 5.44 10.01 4.92
N ARG A 136 5.36 11.13 5.64
CA ARG A 136 5.67 12.47 5.12
C ARG A 136 7.15 12.77 4.98
N SER A 137 8.02 12.05 5.67
CA SER A 137 9.47 12.31 5.70
C SER A 137 10.20 12.06 4.37
N ASN A 138 9.50 11.52 3.36
CA ASN A 138 9.97 11.36 1.99
C ASN A 138 11.29 10.57 1.86
N GLY A 139 11.42 9.50 2.65
CA GLY A 139 12.44 8.45 2.49
C GLY A 139 12.17 7.49 1.34
#